data_AF-A0A2T6MYN5-F1
#
_entry.id   AF-A0A2T6MYN5-F1
#
_cell.length_a   1.000
_cell.length_b   1.000
_cell.length_c   1.000
_cell.angle_alpha   90.00
_cell.angle_beta   90.00
_cell.angle_gamma   90.00
#
_symmetry.space_group_name_H-M   'P 1'
#
loop_
_entity.id
_entity.type
_entity.pdbx_description
1 polymer ?
#
loop_
_entity_poly.entity_id
_entity_poly.type
_entity_poly.pdbx_seq_one_letter_code
_entity_poly.pdbx_strand_id
1 'polypeptide(L)'
;MATAENLVRKQIMLSTENIEKLDKLSKQRGTSAAEIVRLSIDSYDPDASQIEENELLELVHERLKEAIRETASTRRRLNKAIKKLESKGTA
;
A
#
# COMPACT_ATOMS: atom_id res chain seq x y z
N MET A 1 10.29 -8.42 -24.11
CA MET A 1 11.58 -7.76 -23.84
C MET A 1 11.28 -6.31 -23.52
N ALA A 2 11.53 -5.86 -22.29
CA ALA A 2 11.33 -4.46 -21.93
C ALA A 2 12.31 -3.62 -22.74
N THR A 3 11.79 -2.72 -23.56
CA THR A 3 12.57 -1.72 -24.29
C THR A 3 13.32 -0.89 -23.25
N ALA A 4 14.65 -1.01 -23.22
CA ALA A 4 15.48 -0.11 -22.43
C ALA A 4 15.26 1.30 -22.98
N GLU A 5 14.46 2.10 -22.28
CA GLU A 5 14.35 3.54 -22.56
C GLU A 5 15.76 4.16 -22.52
N ASN A 6 16.00 5.14 -23.38
CA ASN A 6 17.29 5.84 -23.43
C ASN A 6 17.49 6.67 -22.16
N LEU A 7 17.98 6.04 -21.10
CA LEU A 7 18.26 6.69 -19.83
C LEU A 7 19.51 7.58 -19.96
N VAL A 8 19.34 8.86 -19.62
CA VAL A 8 20.44 9.83 -19.59
C VAL A 8 20.90 10.03 -18.16
N ARG A 9 22.22 9.93 -17.91
CA ARG A 9 22.80 10.28 -16.62
C ARG A 9 22.74 11.79 -16.41
N LYS A 10 22.05 12.23 -15.35
CA LYS A 10 22.08 13.62 -14.87
C LYS A 10 22.57 13.68 -13.44
N GLN A 11 23.53 14.57 -13.19
CA GLN A 11 23.99 14.88 -11.84
C GLN A 11 23.12 16.00 -11.26
N ILE A 12 22.66 15.82 -10.03
CA ILE A 12 21.84 16.80 -9.30
C ILE A 12 22.48 17.06 -7.93
N MET A 13 22.24 18.24 -7.39
CA MET A 13 22.64 18.59 -6.02
C MET A 13 21.45 18.39 -5.08
N LEU A 14 21.67 17.70 -3.97
CA LEU A 14 20.68 17.45 -2.93
C LEU A 14 21.24 17.90 -1.59
N SER A 15 20.38 18.36 -0.69
CA SER A 15 20.76 18.58 0.71
C SER A 15 21.12 17.26 1.38
N THR A 16 21.94 17.33 2.44
CA THR A 16 22.32 16.15 3.24
C THR A 16 21.10 15.37 3.73
N GLU A 17 20.08 16.07 4.22
CA GLU A 17 18.82 15.47 4.68
C GLU A 17 18.10 14.68 3.57
N ASN A 18 18.09 15.20 2.35
CA ASN A 18 17.47 14.52 1.21
C ASN A 18 18.27 13.28 0.79
N ILE A 19 19.60 13.32 0.91
CA ILE A 19 20.46 12.16 0.64
C ILE A 19 20.20 11.05 1.66
N GLU A 20 20.11 11.39 2.95
CA GLU A 20 19.80 10.44 4.02
C GLU A 20 18.42 9.80 3.83
N LYS A 21 17.42 10.62 3.48
CA LYS A 21 16.07 10.14 3.17
C LYS A 21 16.07 9.17 1.99
N LEU A 22 16.79 9.51 0.93
CA LEU A 22 16.89 8.69 -0.28
C LEU A 22 17.57 7.34 0.00
N ASP A 23 18.66 7.33 0.77
CA ASP A 23 19.37 6.11 1.17
C ASP A 23 18.48 5.21 2.03
N LYS A 24 17.73 5.78 2.97
CA LYS A 24 16.78 5.03 3.80
C LYS A 24 15.68 4.37 2.94
N LEU A 25 15.10 5.10 1.99
CA LEU A 25 14.07 4.58 1.09
C LEU A 25 14.61 3.48 0.17
N SER A 26 15.82 3.66 -0.37
CA SER A 26 16.52 2.68 -1.20
C SER A 26 16.73 1.37 -0.43
N LYS A 27 17.24 1.44 0.81
CA LYS A 27 17.43 0.27 1.68
C LYS A 27 16.13 -0.44 2.04
N GLN A 28 15.09 0.32 2.40
CA GLN A 28 13.80 -0.23 2.79
C GLN A 28 13.11 -0.99 1.65
N ARG A 29 13.22 -0.48 0.41
CA ARG A 29 12.58 -1.09 -0.76
C ARG A 29 13.47 -2.10 -1.49
N GLY A 30 14.75 -2.20 -1.14
CA GLY A 30 15.71 -3.05 -1.83
C GLY A 30 15.96 -2.63 -3.28
N THR A 31 15.84 -1.34 -3.59
CA THR A 31 15.99 -0.79 -4.95
C THR A 31 17.05 0.31 -4.98
N SER A 32 17.52 0.71 -6.17
CA SER A 32 18.52 1.77 -6.29
C SER A 32 17.96 3.16 -5.96
N ALA A 33 18.81 4.09 -5.51
CA ALA A 33 18.41 5.48 -5.32
C ALA A 33 17.82 6.11 -6.61
N ALA A 34 18.35 5.75 -7.78
CA ALA A 34 17.83 6.21 -9.06
C ALA A 34 16.41 5.66 -9.35
N GLU A 35 16.12 4.43 -8.92
CA GLU A 35 14.77 3.84 -9.00
C GLU A 35 13.79 4.64 -8.16
N ILE A 36 14.17 4.97 -6.92
CA ILE A 36 13.33 5.75 -6.01
C ILE A 36 13.03 7.12 -6.62
N VAL A 37 14.03 7.80 -7.18
CA VAL A 37 13.84 9.09 -7.86
C VAL A 37 12.88 8.95 -9.04
N ARG A 38 13.05 7.92 -9.88
CA ARG A 38 12.15 7.69 -11.03
C ARG A 38 10.72 7.46 -10.59
N LEU A 39 10.50 6.53 -9.66
CA LEU A 39 9.17 6.26 -9.11
C LEU A 39 8.52 7.51 -8.50
N SER A 40 9.32 8.33 -7.84
CA SER A 40 8.84 9.57 -7.23
C SER A 40 8.38 10.58 -8.30
N ILE A 41 9.14 10.71 -9.39
CA ILE A 41 8.77 11.55 -10.54
C ILE A 41 7.52 10.98 -11.23
N ASP A 42 7.46 9.68 -11.47
CA ASP A 42 6.32 9.03 -12.12
C ASP A 42 5.04 9.15 -11.29
N SER A 43 5.16 9.18 -9.96
CA SER A 43 4.04 9.37 -9.03
C SER A 43 3.68 10.83 -8.78
N TYR A 44 4.52 11.78 -9.20
CA TYR A 44 4.29 13.20 -8.96
C TYR A 44 3.31 13.74 -9.99
N ASP A 45 2.07 13.94 -9.56
CA ASP A 45 1.03 14.63 -10.33
C ASP A 45 0.86 16.06 -9.78
N PRO A 46 1.32 17.10 -10.51
CA PRO A 46 1.21 18.49 -10.06
C PRO A 46 -0.23 19.04 -10.13
N ASP A 47 -1.10 18.40 -10.90
CA ASP A 47 -2.50 18.80 -11.11
C ASP A 47 -3.46 17.96 -10.27
N ALA A 48 -2.99 16.91 -9.60
CA ALA A 48 -3.77 16.16 -8.62
C ALA A 48 -4.21 17.11 -7.50
N SER A 49 -5.51 17.39 -7.48
CA SER A 49 -6.13 18.20 -6.44
C SER A 49 -5.90 17.52 -5.08
N GLN A 50 -5.15 18.16 -4.19
CA GLN A 50 -4.85 17.68 -2.82
C GLN A 50 -6.09 17.36 -1.96
N ILE A 51 -7.29 17.64 -2.48
CA ILE A 51 -8.57 17.51 -1.80
C ILE A 51 -9.14 16.08 -1.98
N GLU A 52 -8.92 15.40 -3.12
CA GLU A 52 -9.52 14.08 -3.37
C GLU A 52 -8.83 12.92 -2.63
N GLU A 53 -7.52 13.00 -2.41
CA GLU A 53 -6.75 11.85 -1.90
C GLU A 53 -7.08 11.51 -0.43
N ASN A 54 -7.28 12.52 0.42
CA ASN A 54 -7.63 12.31 1.83
C ASN A 54 -9.05 11.78 2.01
N GLU A 55 -10.02 12.29 1.25
CA GLU A 55 -11.41 11.82 1.30
C GLU A 55 -11.54 10.37 0.78
N LEU A 56 -10.79 10.03 -0.28
CA LEU A 56 -10.71 8.65 -0.77
C LEU A 56 -10.07 7.71 0.25
N LEU A 57 -8.96 8.13 0.88
CA LEU A 57 -8.29 7.33 1.90
C LEU A 57 -9.19 7.09 3.12
N GLU A 58 -9.95 8.11 3.54
CA GLU A 58 -10.92 7.97 4.63
C GLU A 58 -12.07 7.03 4.26
N LEU A 59 -12.58 7.12 3.04
CA LEU A 59 -13.60 6.20 2.53
C LEU A 59 -13.08 4.74 2.49
N VAL A 60 -11.87 4.52 1.96
CA VAL A 60 -11.25 3.20 1.93
C VAL A 60 -11.02 2.66 3.34
N HIS A 61 -10.60 3.51 4.27
CA HIS A 61 -10.39 3.15 5.67
C HIS A 61 -11.69 2.66 6.33
N GLU A 62 -12.80 3.38 6.13
CA GLU A 62 -14.09 2.98 6.70
C GLU A 62 -14.65 1.71 6.06
N ARG A 63 -14.50 1.54 4.73
CA ARG A 63 -14.89 0.30 4.05
C ARG A 63 -14.07 -0.90 4.50
N LEU A 64 -12.77 -0.72 4.74
CA LEU A 64 -11.92 -1.79 5.26
C LEU A 64 -12.33 -2.20 6.68
N LYS A 65 -12.62 -1.24 7.56
CA LYS A 65 -13.16 -1.51 8.90
C LYS A 65 -14.47 -2.29 8.85
N GLU A 66 -15.38 -1.89 7.96
CA GLU A 66 -16.66 -2.56 7.76
C GLU A 66 -16.45 -4.03 7.35
N ALA A 67 -15.65 -4.27 6.31
CA ALA A 67 -15.34 -5.62 5.83
C ALA A 67 -14.69 -6.51 6.91
N ILE A 68 -13.80 -5.96 7.74
CA ILE A 68 -13.19 -6.69 8.87
C ILE A 68 -14.26 -7.08 9.91
N ARG A 69 -15.15 -6.15 10.28
CA ARG A 69 -16.22 -6.41 11.26
C ARG A 69 -17.19 -7.47 10.75
N GLU A 70 -17.60 -7.38 9.49
CA GLU A 70 -18.48 -8.34 8.84
C GLU A 70 -17.83 -9.73 8.79
N THR A 71 -16.58 -9.81 8.33
CA THR A 71 -15.83 -11.08 8.26
C THR A 71 -15.70 -11.72 9.63
N ALA A 72 -15.36 -10.94 10.66
CA ALA A 72 -15.26 -11.43 12.03
C ALA A 72 -16.60 -11.94 12.57
N SER A 73 -17.71 -11.23 12.28
CA SER A 73 -19.06 -11.63 12.65
C SER A 73 -19.47 -12.93 11.96
N THR A 74 -19.24 -13.03 10.66
CA THR A 74 -19.51 -14.22 9.85
C THR A 74 -18.74 -15.42 10.36
N ARG A 75 -17.43 -15.26 10.64
CA ARG A 75 -16.61 -16.33 11.22
C ARG A 75 -17.16 -16.82 12.57
N ARG A 76 -17.61 -15.89 13.45
CA ARG A 76 -18.24 -16.26 14.73
C ARG A 76 -19.53 -17.05 14.52
N ARG A 77 -20.39 -16.62 13.58
CA ARG A 77 -21.64 -17.31 13.26
C ARG A 77 -21.38 -18.70 12.66
N LEU A 78 -20.43 -18.80 11.74
CA LEU A 78 -20.00 -20.06 11.13
C LEU A 78 -19.52 -21.05 12.19
N ASN A 79 -18.61 -20.62 13.08
CA ASN A 79 -18.10 -21.49 14.15
C ASN A 79 -19.21 -21.95 15.11
N LYS A 80 -20.19 -21.08 15.41
CA LYS A 80 -21.36 -21.47 16.21
C LYS A 80 -22.23 -22.50 15.49
N ALA A 81 -22.44 -22.34 14.18
CA ALA A 81 -23.21 -23.26 13.36
C ALA A 81 -22.51 -24.63 13.27
N ILE A 82 -21.19 -24.65 13.02
CA ILE A 82 -20.38 -25.87 13.00
C ILE A 82 -20.47 -26.60 14.34
N LYS A 83 -20.23 -25.93 15.47
CA LYS A 83 -20.36 -26.54 16.81
C LYS A 83 -21.75 -27.13 17.07
N LYS A 84 -22.80 -26.45 16.61
CA LYS A 84 -24.19 -26.93 16.75
C LYS A 84 -24.44 -28.18 15.93
N LEU A 85 -23.87 -28.27 14.72
CA LEU A 85 -23.94 -29.47 13.88
C LEU A 85 -23.15 -30.63 14.47
N GLU A 86 -21.93 -30.38 14.96
CA GLU A 86 -21.11 -31.37 15.66
C GLU A 86 -21.84 -31.94 16.89
N SER A 87 -22.46 -31.07 17.70
CA SER A 87 -23.23 -31.51 18.88
C SER A 87 -24.51 -32.30 18.55
N LYS A 88 -25.03 -32.19 17.33
CA LYS A 88 -26.22 -32.91 16.87
C LYS A 88 -25.89 -34.23 16.17
N GLY A 89 -24.65 -34.42 15.70
CA GLY A 89 -24.19 -35.66 15.07
C GLY A 89 -23.72 -36.74 16.05
N THR A 90 -23.68 -36.44 17.35
CA THR A 90 -23.24 -37.36 18.42
C THR A 90 -24.37 -37.81 19.35
N ALA A 91 -25.64 -37.73 18.91
CA ALA A 91 -26.81 -38.18 19.66
C ALA A 91 -27.54 -39.31 18.90
#